data_AF-A0A5C7V854-F1
#
_entry.id   AF-A0A5C7V854-F1
#
_cell.length_a   1.000
_cell.length_b   1.000
_cell.length_c   1.000
_cell.angle_alpha   90.00
_cell.angle_beta   90.00
_cell.angle_gamma   90.00
#
_symmetry.space_group_name_H-M   'P 1'
#
loop_
_entity.id
_entity.type
_entity.pdbx_description
1 polymer ?
#
loop_
_entity_poly.entity_id
_entity_poly.type
_entity_poly.pdbx_seq_one_letter_code
_entity_poly.pdbx_strand_id
1 'polypeptide(L)'
;MTDAPLPPPVEPPTRAALPWRCGRVIAGLLLPLLAAVALQWLHEGEPAALGVQQLARAQVLVSDAATPPPGLAGAPLRPLPLRLPADAGHSLWLQLKLPEPQGPLERLALAFRPGIEVWLNGRLLGQSSDGLSGRGERLVLGHEQWLLDLPAALRETPGTVLQLRLPPPGPSGTSLQPVLLGPPAAVQRLDEGRQHWQLLRAATALGGVMVAAFLLLVARVRRDEPLYLLSGLHVALLALLLSPYVLPDQPLPSPAWRMLLDAA
;
A
#
# COMPACT_ATOMS: atom_id res chain seq x y z
N MET A 1 -39.51 -56.05 53.15
CA MET A 1 -39.31 -55.93 51.68
C MET A 1 -39.54 -54.47 51.36
N THR A 2 -38.46 -53.73 51.22
CA THR A 2 -38.47 -52.27 51.11
C THR A 2 -38.20 -51.94 49.65
N ASP A 3 -39.22 -51.45 48.94
CA ASP A 3 -39.12 -51.05 47.54
C ASP A 3 -38.15 -49.87 47.43
N ALA A 4 -37.06 -50.08 46.70
CA ALA A 4 -36.11 -49.02 46.37
C ALA A 4 -36.69 -48.16 45.23
N PRO A 5 -36.69 -46.81 45.36
CA PRO A 5 -37.19 -45.93 44.31
C PRO A 5 -36.29 -46.00 43.07
N LEU A 6 -36.90 -46.20 41.91
CA LEU A 6 -36.23 -46.19 40.61
C LEU A 6 -35.54 -44.83 40.35
N PRO A 7 -34.31 -44.82 39.81
CA PRO A 7 -33.62 -43.59 39.47
C PRO A 7 -34.36 -42.82 38.37
N PRO A 8 -34.30 -41.48 38.38
CA PRO A 8 -34.95 -40.67 37.36
C PRO A 8 -34.35 -40.95 35.97
N PRO A 9 -35.15 -40.82 34.90
CA PRO A 9 -34.69 -41.05 33.54
C PRO A 9 -33.57 -40.07 33.18
N VAL A 10 -32.47 -40.60 32.64
CA VAL A 10 -31.33 -39.83 32.15
C VAL A 10 -31.77 -39.07 30.89
N GLU A 11 -31.85 -37.75 30.96
CA GLU A 11 -32.14 -36.92 29.79
C GLU A 11 -31.03 -37.08 28.74
N PRO A 12 -31.37 -37.29 27.46
CA PRO A 12 -30.37 -37.43 26.41
C PRO A 12 -29.65 -36.08 26.18
N PRO A 13 -28.33 -36.09 25.95
CA PRO A 13 -27.57 -34.86 25.72
C PRO A 13 -28.10 -34.14 24.46
N THR A 14 -28.50 -32.88 24.63
CA THR A 14 -29.07 -32.02 23.60
C THR A 14 -28.01 -31.70 22.53
N ARG A 15 -27.95 -32.51 21.46
CA ARG A 15 -26.92 -32.46 20.40
C ARG A 15 -27.05 -31.32 19.37
N ALA A 16 -27.82 -30.26 19.62
CA ALA A 16 -28.20 -29.31 18.56
C ALA A 16 -27.46 -27.95 18.54
N ALA A 17 -26.58 -27.63 19.50
CA ALA A 17 -26.03 -26.27 19.62
C ALA A 17 -24.70 -26.00 18.88
N LEU A 18 -23.98 -27.04 18.43
CA LEU A 18 -22.67 -26.90 17.80
C LEU A 18 -22.68 -26.26 16.39
N PRO A 19 -23.58 -26.63 15.45
CA PRO A 19 -23.50 -26.12 14.08
C PRO A 19 -23.84 -24.63 14.00
N TRP A 20 -24.72 -24.13 14.88
CA TRP A 20 -25.10 -22.72 14.93
C TRP A 20 -23.96 -21.82 15.42
N ARG A 21 -23.18 -22.28 16.41
CA ARG A 21 -22.01 -21.54 16.90
C ARG A 21 -20.90 -21.50 15.85
N CYS A 22 -20.64 -22.61 15.16
CA CYS A 22 -19.70 -22.63 14.03
C CYS A 22 -20.16 -21.71 12.89
N GLY A 23 -21.46 -21.70 12.57
CA GLY A 23 -22.03 -20.82 11.54
C GLY A 23 -21.84 -19.33 11.85
N ARG A 24 -22.03 -18.90 13.11
CA ARG A 24 -21.79 -17.51 13.52
C ARG A 24 -20.32 -17.11 13.43
N VAL A 25 -19.41 -18.01 13.79
CA VAL A 25 -17.96 -17.75 13.69
C VAL A 25 -17.53 -17.65 12.23
N ILE A 26 -17.98 -18.58 11.37
CA ILE A 26 -17.69 -18.55 9.93
C ILE A 26 -18.28 -17.28 9.29
N ALA A 27 -19.52 -16.91 9.62
CA ALA A 27 -20.12 -15.67 9.12
C ALA A 27 -19.35 -14.43 9.59
N GLY A 28 -18.91 -14.39 10.86
CA GLY A 28 -18.08 -13.31 11.39
C GLY A 28 -16.72 -13.18 10.68
N LEU A 29 -16.14 -14.29 10.22
CA LEU A 29 -14.89 -14.31 9.45
C LEU A 29 -15.08 -13.95 7.97
N LEU A 30 -16.20 -14.36 7.36
CA LEU A 30 -16.48 -14.11 5.94
C LEU A 30 -16.99 -12.69 5.67
N LEU A 31 -17.70 -12.08 6.61
CA LEU A 31 -18.28 -10.74 6.44
C LEU A 31 -17.23 -9.65 6.13
N PRO A 32 -16.08 -9.55 6.83
CA PRO A 32 -15.04 -8.57 6.45
C PRO A 32 -14.42 -8.88 5.09
N LEU A 33 -14.30 -10.16 4.71
CA LEU A 33 -13.77 -10.55 3.40
C LEU A 33 -14.72 -10.13 2.27
N LEU A 34 -16.02 -10.39 2.43
CA LEU A 34 -17.04 -9.97 1.48
C LEU A 34 -17.16 -8.44 1.40
N ALA A 35 -17.07 -7.74 2.54
CA ALA A 35 -17.05 -6.28 2.56
C ALA A 35 -15.84 -5.72 1.81
N ALA A 36 -14.65 -6.31 1.99
CA ALA A 36 -13.44 -5.92 1.26
C ALA A 36 -13.59 -6.14 -0.26
N VAL A 37 -14.12 -7.28 -0.68
CA VAL A 37 -14.38 -7.58 -2.10
C VAL A 37 -15.40 -6.59 -2.68
N ALA A 38 -16.51 -6.33 -1.99
CA ALA A 38 -17.52 -5.38 -2.44
C ALA A 38 -16.95 -3.96 -2.60
N LEU A 39 -16.12 -3.52 -1.64
CA LEU A 39 -15.42 -2.24 -1.74
C LEU A 39 -14.50 -2.18 -2.96
N GLN A 40 -13.78 -3.26 -3.25
CA GLN A 40 -12.88 -3.32 -4.39
C GLN A 40 -13.65 -3.19 -5.72
N TRP A 41 -14.77 -3.88 -5.85
CA TRP A 41 -15.64 -3.78 -7.04
C TRP A 41 -16.20 -2.38 -7.25
N LEU A 42 -16.55 -1.67 -6.17
CA LEU A 42 -17.01 -0.29 -6.24
C LEU A 42 -15.95 0.68 -6.76
N HIS A 43 -14.67 0.43 -6.47
CA HIS A 43 -13.57 1.34 -6.85
C HIS A 43 -13.07 1.12 -8.28
N GLU A 44 -13.27 -0.05 -8.90
CA GLU A 44 -12.74 -0.36 -10.24
C GLU A 44 -13.33 0.53 -11.36
N GLY A 45 -14.52 1.12 -11.17
CA GLY A 45 -15.17 2.02 -12.15
C GLY A 45 -15.06 3.52 -11.85
N GLU A 46 -14.60 3.89 -10.66
CA GLU A 46 -14.58 5.27 -10.17
C GLU A 46 -13.67 6.23 -10.97
N PRO A 47 -12.46 5.86 -11.43
CA PRO A 47 -11.58 6.83 -12.10
C PRO A 47 -12.16 7.30 -13.44
N ALA A 48 -12.70 6.38 -14.24
CA ALA A 48 -13.31 6.73 -15.52
C ALA A 48 -14.55 7.63 -15.35
N ALA A 49 -15.36 7.36 -14.32
CA ALA A 49 -16.54 8.18 -14.01
C ALA A 49 -16.18 9.62 -13.60
N LEU A 50 -14.98 9.82 -13.03
CA LEU A 50 -14.45 11.13 -12.62
C LEU A 50 -13.67 11.85 -13.73
N GLY A 51 -13.63 11.30 -14.95
CA GLY A 51 -12.82 11.85 -16.05
C GLY A 51 -11.32 11.66 -15.85
N VAL A 52 -10.90 10.72 -15.00
CA VAL A 52 -9.50 10.38 -14.79
C VAL A 52 -9.14 9.23 -15.73
N GLN A 53 -8.15 9.47 -16.58
CA GLN A 53 -7.58 8.49 -17.49
C GLN A 53 -6.48 7.71 -16.78
N GLN A 54 -6.57 6.39 -16.87
CA GLN A 54 -5.55 5.48 -16.35
C GLN A 54 -4.66 4.99 -17.50
N LEU A 55 -3.40 5.39 -17.49
CA LEU A 55 -2.41 4.92 -18.46
C LEU A 55 -1.93 3.54 -18.02
N ALA A 56 -2.59 2.50 -18.52
CA ALA A 56 -2.36 1.11 -18.12
C ALA A 56 -1.26 0.41 -18.92
N ARG A 57 -0.62 1.07 -19.90
CA ARG A 57 0.41 0.46 -20.76
C ARG A 57 1.56 1.44 -20.99
N ALA A 58 2.78 0.91 -20.96
CA ALA A 58 4.00 1.67 -21.22
C ALA A 58 4.97 0.86 -22.09
N GLN A 59 5.72 1.52 -22.95
CA GLN A 59 6.88 0.91 -23.61
C GLN A 59 8.00 0.83 -22.58
N VAL A 60 8.62 -0.34 -22.40
CA VAL A 60 9.61 -0.56 -21.33
C VAL A 60 10.94 -1.00 -21.92
N LEU A 61 12.00 -0.27 -21.61
CA LEU A 61 13.38 -0.55 -22.00
C LEU A 61 14.27 -0.64 -20.77
N VAL A 62 15.06 -1.71 -20.67
CA VAL A 62 16.12 -1.82 -19.66
C VAL A 62 17.29 -0.98 -20.14
N SER A 63 17.70 0.03 -19.38
CA SER A 63 18.83 0.89 -19.71
C SER A 63 19.23 1.73 -18.51
N ASP A 64 20.53 1.82 -18.25
CA ASP A 64 21.10 2.68 -17.20
C ASP A 64 21.45 4.10 -17.70
N ALA A 65 21.02 4.45 -18.92
CA ALA A 65 21.19 5.79 -19.46
C ALA A 65 20.62 6.87 -18.52
N ALA A 66 21.35 7.97 -18.37
CA ALA A 66 20.94 9.11 -17.55
C ALA A 66 19.84 9.97 -18.20
N THR A 67 19.66 9.85 -19.52
CA THR A 67 18.65 10.55 -20.30
C THR A 67 17.82 9.57 -21.11
N PRO A 68 16.60 9.94 -21.56
CA PRO A 68 15.73 9.06 -22.31
C PRO A 68 16.45 8.41 -23.51
N PRO A 69 16.60 7.07 -23.53
CA PRO A 69 17.35 6.40 -24.59
C PRO A 69 16.58 6.43 -25.92
N PRO A 70 17.26 6.59 -27.08
CA PRO A 70 16.61 6.73 -28.37
C PRO A 70 15.78 5.49 -28.78
N GLY A 71 16.15 4.30 -28.29
CA GLY A 71 15.40 3.06 -28.54
C GLY A 71 14.09 2.92 -27.75
N LEU A 72 13.78 3.83 -26.83
CA LEU A 72 12.61 3.71 -25.94
C LEU A 72 11.29 3.70 -26.71
N ALA A 73 11.18 4.51 -27.78
CA ALA A 73 9.97 4.62 -28.60
C ALA A 73 9.60 3.32 -29.34
N GLY A 74 10.58 2.43 -29.57
CA GLY A 74 10.40 1.12 -30.19
C GLY A 74 10.39 -0.05 -29.21
N ALA A 75 10.47 0.22 -27.91
CA ALA A 75 10.56 -0.80 -26.88
C ALA A 75 9.24 -1.58 -26.71
N PRO A 76 9.28 -2.83 -26.21
CA PRO A 76 8.09 -3.66 -26.05
C PRO A 76 7.07 -3.01 -25.10
N LEU A 77 5.81 -3.02 -25.50
CA LEU A 77 4.71 -2.54 -24.70
C LEU A 77 4.41 -3.52 -23.56
N ARG A 78 4.39 -3.05 -22.31
CA ARG A 78 4.03 -3.84 -21.13
C ARG A 78 2.85 -3.21 -20.38
N PRO A 79 1.98 -4.02 -19.76
CA PRO A 79 0.92 -3.52 -18.89
C PRO A 79 1.50 -2.99 -17.57
N LEU A 80 0.82 -2.01 -16.99
CA LEU A 80 0.98 -1.55 -15.61
C LEU A 80 -0.12 -2.18 -14.74
N PRO A 81 0.13 -2.48 -13.45
CA PRO A 81 1.32 -2.15 -12.67
C PRO A 81 2.56 -2.97 -13.07
N LEU A 82 3.72 -2.32 -13.02
CA LEU A 82 5.01 -2.97 -13.20
C LEU A 82 5.62 -3.32 -11.84
N ARG A 83 6.16 -4.53 -11.70
CA ARG A 83 6.91 -4.96 -10.52
C ARG A 83 8.19 -5.66 -10.96
N LEU A 84 9.29 -5.24 -10.38
CA LEU A 84 10.61 -5.86 -10.51
C LEU A 84 11.03 -6.44 -9.15
N PRO A 85 11.53 -7.68 -9.13
CA PRO A 85 12.10 -8.26 -7.92
C PRO A 85 13.36 -7.50 -7.49
N ALA A 86 13.75 -7.66 -6.23
CA ALA A 86 14.94 -7.03 -5.65
C ALA A 86 16.24 -7.38 -6.42
N ASP A 87 16.28 -8.55 -7.04
CA ASP A 87 17.49 -9.06 -7.70
C ASP A 87 17.71 -8.49 -9.11
N ALA A 88 16.76 -7.73 -9.65
CA ALA A 88 16.83 -7.20 -11.00
C ALA A 88 17.74 -5.95 -11.05
N GLY A 89 19.06 -6.11 -10.98
CA GLY A 89 20.04 -5.01 -10.81
C GLY A 89 20.19 -3.96 -11.93
N HIS A 90 19.14 -3.65 -12.70
CA HIS A 90 19.17 -2.69 -13.80
C HIS A 90 18.08 -1.62 -13.66
N SER A 91 18.34 -0.42 -14.18
CA SER A 91 17.35 0.65 -14.29
C SER A 91 16.36 0.39 -15.43
N LEU A 92 15.14 0.91 -15.29
CA LEU A 92 14.14 0.86 -16.35
C LEU A 92 13.76 2.24 -16.85
N TRP A 93 13.66 2.35 -18.16
CA TRP A 93 12.98 3.45 -18.83
C TRP A 93 11.60 3.00 -19.28
N LEU A 94 10.61 3.83 -19.02
CA LEU A 94 9.24 3.66 -19.48
C LEU A 94 8.83 4.86 -20.32
N GLN A 95 8.05 4.62 -21.38
CA GLN A 95 7.44 5.67 -22.18
C GLN A 95 5.93 5.43 -22.28
N LEU A 96 5.17 6.46 -21.94
CA LEU A 96 3.72 6.50 -22.01
C LEU A 96 3.32 7.59 -22.99
N LYS A 97 2.43 7.27 -23.91
CA LYS A 97 1.80 8.27 -24.77
C LYS A 97 0.75 8.99 -23.94
N LEU A 98 0.86 10.30 -23.83
CA LEU A 98 -0.16 11.08 -23.17
C LEU A 98 -1.33 11.30 -24.14
N PRO A 99 -2.58 11.17 -23.66
CA PRO A 99 -3.76 11.51 -24.44
C PRO A 99 -3.81 13.02 -24.73
N GLU A 100 -4.74 13.48 -25.54
CA GLU A 100 -4.99 14.91 -25.71
C GLU A 100 -5.45 15.54 -24.37
N PRO A 101 -5.06 16.79 -24.08
CA PRO A 101 -5.49 17.48 -22.86
C PRO A 101 -7.00 17.72 -22.90
N GLN A 102 -7.71 17.32 -21.85
CA GLN A 102 -9.15 17.54 -21.68
C GLN A 102 -9.48 18.89 -21.02
N GLY A 103 -8.47 19.56 -20.46
CA GLY A 103 -8.63 20.83 -19.78
C GLY A 103 -7.34 21.65 -19.73
N PRO A 104 -7.39 22.88 -19.19
CA PRO A 104 -6.24 23.79 -19.15
C PRO A 104 -5.12 23.33 -18.23
N LEU A 105 -5.47 22.54 -17.21
CA LEU A 105 -4.56 21.98 -16.23
C LEU A 105 -5.01 20.56 -15.89
N GLU A 106 -4.11 19.59 -16.01
CA GLU A 106 -4.34 18.22 -15.57
C GLU A 106 -3.31 17.84 -14.52
N ARG A 107 -3.69 16.97 -13.59
CA ARG A 107 -2.81 16.44 -12.56
C ARG A 107 -2.42 15.02 -12.94
N LEU A 108 -1.11 14.78 -12.96
CA LEU A 108 -0.51 13.46 -13.09
C LEU A 108 -0.28 12.89 -11.69
N ALA A 109 -0.82 11.71 -11.40
CA ALA A 109 -0.51 10.99 -10.18
C ALA A 109 0.31 9.73 -10.50
N LEU A 110 1.49 9.66 -9.86
CA LEU A 110 2.43 8.56 -9.97
C LEU A 110 2.55 7.90 -8.61
N ALA A 111 2.33 6.58 -8.54
CA ALA A 111 2.61 5.79 -7.34
C ALA A 111 3.73 4.78 -7.63
N PHE A 112 4.88 4.94 -6.99
CA PHE A 112 6.12 4.23 -7.32
C PHE A 112 6.94 3.85 -6.09
N ARG A 113 7.91 2.96 -6.26
CA ARG A 113 9.00 2.71 -5.31
C ARG A 113 10.24 2.16 -6.04
N PRO A 114 11.47 2.41 -5.57
CA PRO A 114 11.82 3.29 -4.47
C PRO A 114 11.92 4.78 -4.89
N GLY A 115 11.99 5.07 -6.18
CA GLY A 115 12.09 6.43 -6.71
C GLY A 115 11.69 6.50 -8.18
N ILE A 116 11.57 7.72 -8.72
CA ILE A 116 11.25 7.95 -10.12
C ILE A 116 11.84 9.27 -10.61
N GLU A 117 12.30 9.29 -11.86
CA GLU A 117 12.53 10.54 -12.59
C GLU A 117 11.45 10.69 -13.66
N VAL A 118 10.92 11.90 -13.79
CA VAL A 118 9.83 12.22 -14.70
C VAL A 118 10.34 13.17 -15.77
N TRP A 119 10.21 12.75 -17.01
CA TRP A 119 10.65 13.45 -18.21
C TRP A 119 9.46 13.64 -19.14
N LEU A 120 9.38 14.79 -19.81
CA LEU A 120 8.36 15.11 -20.79
C LEU A 120 9.03 15.57 -22.07
N ASN A 121 8.80 14.83 -23.16
CA ASN A 121 9.42 15.11 -24.46
C ASN A 121 10.96 15.30 -24.37
N GLY A 122 11.64 14.48 -23.57
CA GLY A 122 13.09 14.56 -23.39
C GLY A 122 13.57 15.61 -22.37
N ARG A 123 12.68 16.40 -21.76
CA ARG A 123 13.02 17.39 -20.73
C ARG A 123 12.67 16.87 -19.33
N LEU A 124 13.62 16.95 -18.39
CA LEU A 124 13.38 16.58 -17.00
C LEU A 124 12.36 17.54 -16.38
N LEU A 125 11.25 17.02 -15.87
CA LEU A 125 10.27 17.75 -15.07
C LEU A 125 10.64 17.70 -13.59
N GLY A 126 11.18 16.57 -13.12
CA GLY A 126 11.72 16.44 -11.77
C GLY A 126 12.13 15.01 -11.45
N GLN A 127 12.77 14.86 -10.29
CA GLN A 127 13.13 13.57 -9.71
C GLN A 127 12.64 13.46 -8.27
N SER A 128 12.19 12.27 -7.85
CA SER A 128 11.76 12.01 -6.47
C SER A 128 12.94 11.81 -5.51
N SER A 129 14.17 11.73 -6.04
CA SER A 129 15.42 11.54 -5.29
C SER A 129 15.97 12.83 -4.66
N ASP A 130 15.44 14.00 -5.01
CA ASP A 130 15.80 15.28 -4.41
C ASP A 130 15.20 15.40 -3.00
N GLY A 131 15.81 14.71 -2.03
CA GLY A 131 15.43 14.87 -0.63
C GLY A 131 16.32 14.17 0.38
N LEU A 132 16.76 12.93 0.15
CA LEU A 132 17.50 12.15 1.15
C LEU A 132 18.45 11.15 0.49
N SER A 133 19.74 11.51 0.41
CA SER A 133 20.84 10.60 0.07
C SER A 133 20.80 9.33 0.94
N GLY A 134 20.77 8.15 0.32
CA GLY A 134 20.87 6.85 1.03
C GLY A 134 19.63 5.94 1.02
N ARG A 135 18.55 6.29 0.29
CA ARG A 135 17.33 5.45 0.21
C ARG A 135 17.51 4.09 -0.46
N GLY A 136 18.52 3.89 -1.30
CA GLY A 136 18.78 2.60 -1.97
C GLY A 136 19.00 1.43 -1.02
N GLU A 137 19.48 1.71 0.20
CA GLU A 137 19.77 0.71 1.24
C GLU A 137 18.61 0.54 2.25
N ARG A 138 17.55 1.34 2.12
CA ARG A 138 16.41 1.35 3.06
C ARG A 138 15.24 0.54 2.54
N LEU A 139 14.56 -0.12 3.48
CA LEU A 139 13.36 -0.88 3.18
C LEU A 139 12.18 0.10 3.11
N VAL A 140 11.82 0.53 1.89
CA VAL A 140 10.62 1.34 1.66
C VAL A 140 9.41 0.42 1.71
N LEU A 141 8.49 0.68 2.65
CA LEU A 141 7.25 -0.08 2.80
C LEU A 141 6.10 0.71 2.17
N GLY A 142 5.63 0.21 1.01
CA GLY A 142 4.55 0.84 0.25
C GLY A 142 5.00 1.52 -1.04
N HIS A 143 4.14 2.36 -1.60
CA HIS A 143 4.44 3.21 -2.75
C HIS A 143 4.49 4.66 -2.27
N GLU A 144 5.51 5.39 -2.70
CA GLU A 144 5.51 6.85 -2.67
C GLU A 144 4.52 7.36 -3.72
N GLN A 145 3.94 8.53 -3.48
CA GLN A 145 3.06 9.17 -4.44
C GLN A 145 3.57 10.56 -4.76
N TRP A 146 3.58 10.86 -6.05
CA TRP A 146 3.89 12.17 -6.56
C TRP A 146 2.75 12.67 -7.43
N LEU A 147 2.23 13.84 -7.06
CA LEU A 147 1.26 14.60 -7.81
C LEU A 147 1.99 15.73 -8.54
N LEU A 148 1.86 15.78 -9.86
CA LEU A 148 2.47 16.80 -10.71
C LEU A 148 1.39 17.48 -11.54
N ASP A 149 1.35 18.81 -11.49
CA ASP A 149 0.45 19.59 -12.32
C ASP A 149 1.07 19.81 -13.71
N LEU A 150 0.33 19.42 -14.74
CA LEU A 150 0.71 19.49 -16.16
C LEU A 150 -0.19 20.51 -16.88
N PRO A 151 0.32 21.72 -17.16
CA PRO A 151 -0.38 22.68 -18.01
C PRO A 151 -0.62 22.14 -19.41
N ALA A 152 -1.78 22.42 -20.00
CA ALA A 152 -2.11 22.03 -21.37
C ALA A 152 -1.07 22.50 -22.39
N ALA A 153 -0.49 23.69 -22.18
CA ALA A 153 0.56 24.27 -23.00
C ALA A 153 1.79 23.36 -23.19
N LEU A 154 2.12 22.52 -22.20
CA LEU A 154 3.23 21.57 -22.31
C LEU A 154 2.90 20.35 -23.19
N ARG A 155 1.64 20.20 -23.58
CA ARG A 155 1.06 19.06 -24.30
C ARG A 155 0.35 19.46 -25.59
N GLU A 156 0.44 20.72 -26.00
CA GLU A 156 -0.13 21.21 -27.26
C GLU A 156 0.48 20.53 -28.49
N THR A 157 1.68 19.96 -28.36
CA THR A 157 2.29 19.18 -29.45
C THR A 157 1.66 17.79 -29.52
N PRO A 158 1.06 17.40 -30.66
CA PRO A 158 0.52 16.06 -30.84
C PRO A 158 1.62 15.02 -30.68
N GLY A 159 1.31 13.94 -29.97
CA GLY A 159 2.28 12.88 -29.67
C GLY A 159 3.21 13.19 -28.50
N THR A 160 2.81 14.07 -27.59
CA THR A 160 3.55 14.30 -26.34
C THR A 160 3.72 12.99 -25.55
N VAL A 161 4.95 12.70 -25.17
CA VAL A 161 5.33 11.47 -24.47
C VAL A 161 5.84 11.78 -23.07
N LEU A 162 5.29 11.04 -22.10
CA LEU A 162 5.78 10.98 -20.75
C LEU A 162 6.82 9.86 -20.67
N GLN A 163 8.02 10.20 -20.23
CA GLN A 163 9.12 9.27 -20.07
C GLN A 163 9.42 9.18 -18.57
N LEU A 164 9.51 7.96 -18.04
CA LEU A 164 9.76 7.70 -16.64
C LEU A 164 11.03 6.87 -16.52
N ARG A 165 11.91 7.23 -15.61
CA ARG A 165 13.05 6.39 -15.25
C ARG A 165 12.82 5.84 -13.85
N LEU A 166 12.82 4.51 -13.72
CA LEU A 166 12.85 3.84 -12.44
C LEU A 166 14.29 3.43 -12.15
N PRO A 167 14.83 3.74 -10.97
CA PRO A 167 16.16 3.32 -10.57
C PRO A 167 16.21 1.79 -10.41
N PRO A 168 17.41 1.22 -10.30
CA PRO A 168 17.57 -0.17 -9.96
C PRO A 168 16.81 -0.51 -8.67
N PRO A 169 16.19 -1.70 -8.58
CA PRO A 169 15.46 -2.14 -7.41
C PRO A 169 16.38 -2.25 -6.20
N GLY A 170 15.91 -1.65 -5.10
CA GLY A 170 16.48 -1.89 -3.78
C GLY A 170 15.94 -3.18 -3.15
N PRO A 171 16.16 -3.39 -1.84
CA PRO A 171 15.75 -4.60 -1.14
C PRO A 171 14.23 -4.86 -1.16
N SER A 172 13.42 -3.81 -1.35
CA SER A 172 11.96 -3.92 -1.51
C SER A 172 11.51 -4.21 -2.95
N GLY A 173 12.43 -4.29 -3.92
CA GLY A 173 12.12 -4.27 -5.34
C GLY A 173 11.69 -2.90 -5.85
N THR A 174 11.44 -2.81 -7.15
CA THR A 174 10.94 -1.59 -7.82
C THR A 174 9.52 -1.85 -8.28
N SER A 175 8.61 -0.90 -8.10
CA SER A 175 7.26 -1.00 -8.66
C SER A 175 6.70 0.35 -9.07
N LEU A 176 5.85 0.31 -10.08
CA LEU A 176 5.11 1.45 -10.61
C LEU A 176 3.66 1.04 -10.81
N GLN A 177 2.74 1.73 -10.15
CA GLN A 177 1.30 1.57 -10.37
C GLN A 177 0.87 2.22 -11.70
N PRO A 178 -0.34 1.90 -12.19
CA PRO A 178 -0.89 2.62 -13.34
C PRO A 178 -0.89 4.13 -13.10
N VAL A 179 -0.44 4.88 -14.10
CA VAL A 179 -0.32 6.33 -14.00
C VAL A 179 -1.70 6.94 -14.21
N LEU A 180 -2.13 7.82 -13.30
CA LEU A 180 -3.41 8.50 -13.41
C LEU A 180 -3.21 9.91 -13.96
N LEU A 181 -4.10 10.34 -14.82
CA LEU A 181 -4.09 11.66 -15.44
C LEU A 181 -5.52 12.18 -15.54
N GLY A 182 -5.79 13.38 -15.03
CA GLY A 182 -7.10 13.98 -15.17
C GLY A 182 -7.21 15.33 -14.48
N PRO A 183 -8.43 15.86 -14.33
CA PRO A 183 -8.65 17.13 -13.64
C PRO A 183 -8.09 17.09 -12.20
N PRO A 184 -7.44 18.16 -11.70
CA PRO A 184 -6.84 18.17 -10.36
C PRO A 184 -7.81 17.76 -9.25
N ALA A 185 -9.05 18.26 -9.29
CA ALA A 185 -10.08 17.92 -8.31
C ALA A 185 -10.49 16.43 -8.35
N ALA A 186 -10.53 15.84 -9.54
CA ALA A 186 -10.89 14.42 -9.73
C ALA A 186 -9.78 13.50 -9.21
N VAL A 187 -8.53 13.81 -9.56
CA VAL A 187 -7.35 13.07 -9.08
C VAL A 187 -7.18 13.22 -7.56
N GLN A 188 -7.48 14.40 -7.01
CA GLN A 188 -7.43 14.64 -5.57
C GLN A 188 -8.48 13.81 -4.81
N ARG A 189 -9.72 13.70 -5.32
CA ARG A 189 -10.75 12.83 -4.70
C ARG A 189 -10.33 11.36 -4.64
N LEU A 190 -9.67 10.86 -5.68
CA LEU A 190 -9.13 9.50 -5.68
C LEU A 190 -8.02 9.33 -4.63
N ASP A 191 -7.23 10.38 -4.37
CA ASP A 191 -6.21 10.36 -3.32
C ASP A 191 -6.80 10.51 -1.90
N GLU A 192 -7.90 11.24 -1.72
CA GLU A 192 -8.58 11.41 -0.43
C GLU A 192 -8.97 10.06 0.20
N GLY A 193 -9.47 9.11 -0.59
CA GLY A 193 -9.78 7.75 -0.12
C GLY A 193 -8.54 7.04 0.44
N ARG A 194 -7.39 7.18 -0.24
CA ARG A 194 -6.12 6.64 0.24
C ARG A 194 -5.65 7.33 1.52
N GLN A 195 -5.74 8.66 1.58
CA GLN A 195 -5.40 9.44 2.76
C GLN A 195 -6.25 9.01 3.96
N HIS A 196 -7.54 8.75 3.77
CA HIS A 196 -8.43 8.25 4.81
C HIS A 196 -7.97 6.89 5.36
N TRP A 197 -7.59 5.96 4.47
CA TRP A 197 -7.01 4.67 4.89
C TRP A 197 -5.68 4.82 5.62
N GLN A 198 -4.82 5.75 5.19
CA GLN A 198 -3.57 6.05 5.89
C GLN A 198 -3.84 6.62 7.29
N LEU A 199 -4.80 7.55 7.41
CA LEU A 199 -5.23 8.11 8.70
C LEU A 199 -5.79 7.03 9.62
N LEU A 200 -6.61 6.11 9.10
CA LEU A 200 -7.15 5.00 9.90
C LEU A 200 -6.03 4.07 10.41
N ARG A 201 -5.04 3.77 9.56
CA ARG A 201 -3.86 2.99 9.97
C ARG A 201 -3.04 3.73 11.03
N ALA A 202 -2.83 5.03 10.86
CA ALA A 202 -2.14 5.88 11.84
C ALA A 202 -2.86 5.92 13.19
N ALA A 203 -4.18 6.12 13.17
CA ALA A 203 -5.00 6.09 14.38
C ALA A 203 -4.96 4.72 15.07
N THR A 204 -5.00 3.63 14.29
CA THR A 204 -4.91 2.25 14.82
C THR A 204 -3.56 1.99 15.48
N ALA A 205 -2.45 2.39 14.83
CA ALA A 205 -1.11 2.25 15.39
C ALA A 205 -0.96 3.05 16.68
N LEU A 206 -1.43 4.31 16.69
CA LEU A 206 -1.40 5.18 17.88
C LEU A 206 -2.24 4.60 19.01
N GLY A 207 -3.44 4.08 18.70
CA GLY A 207 -4.28 3.37 19.66
C GLY A 207 -3.58 2.16 20.26
N GLY A 208 -2.88 1.37 19.44
CA GLY A 208 -2.03 0.28 19.89
C GLY A 208 -0.93 0.74 20.86
N VAL A 209 -0.22 1.83 20.54
CA VAL A 209 0.80 2.42 21.43
C VAL A 209 0.20 2.83 22.77
N MET A 210 -0.97 3.49 22.77
CA MET A 210 -1.65 3.91 24.00
C MET A 210 -2.06 2.72 24.87
N VAL A 211 -2.63 1.67 24.26
CA VAL A 211 -3.02 0.44 24.97
C VAL A 211 -1.79 -0.28 25.55
N ALA A 212 -0.72 -0.39 24.76
CA ALA A 212 0.53 -0.98 25.22
C ALA A 212 1.11 -0.22 26.42
N ALA A 213 1.19 1.11 26.33
CA ALA A 213 1.69 1.95 27.42
C ALA A 213 0.84 1.79 28.70
N PHE A 214 -0.49 1.74 28.55
CA PHE A 214 -1.40 1.48 29.67
C PHE A 214 -1.15 0.10 30.31
N LEU A 215 -1.06 -0.97 29.51
CA LEU A 215 -0.81 -2.32 30.01
C LEU A 215 0.56 -2.44 30.70
N LEU A 216 1.60 -1.80 30.17
CA LEU A 216 2.92 -1.76 30.80
C LEU A 216 2.90 -0.98 32.12
N LEU A 217 2.13 0.10 32.22
CA LEU A 217 1.91 0.82 33.47
C LEU A 217 1.17 -0.05 34.49
N VAL A 218 0.11 -0.74 34.08
CA VAL A 218 -0.63 -1.69 34.92
C VAL A 218 0.28 -2.81 35.40
N ALA A 219 1.09 -3.39 34.53
CA ALA A 219 2.07 -4.43 34.89
C ALA A 219 3.10 -3.93 35.91
N ARG A 220 3.51 -2.66 35.81
CA ARG A 220 4.45 -2.05 36.77
C ARG A 220 3.85 -1.88 38.16
N VAL A 221 2.55 -1.62 38.25
CA VAL A 221 1.79 -1.51 39.51
C VAL A 221 1.42 -2.89 40.05
N ARG A 222 0.96 -3.80 39.18
CA ARG A 222 0.55 -5.18 39.48
C ARG A 222 1.62 -6.18 39.06
N ARG A 223 2.75 -6.18 39.79
CA ARG A 223 3.91 -7.01 39.45
C ARG A 223 3.67 -8.52 39.50
N ASP A 224 2.61 -8.94 40.20
CA ASP A 224 2.28 -10.36 40.40
C ASP A 224 1.52 -10.98 39.22
N GLU A 225 1.07 -10.17 38.24
CA GLU A 225 0.28 -10.62 37.09
C GLU A 225 1.10 -10.46 35.78
N PRO A 226 1.90 -11.46 35.36
CA PRO A 226 2.79 -11.36 34.19
C PRO A 226 2.02 -11.21 32.86
N LEU A 227 0.73 -11.54 32.85
CA LEU A 227 -0.13 -11.37 31.68
C LEU A 227 -0.16 -9.93 31.20
N TYR A 228 -0.20 -8.93 32.09
CA TYR A 228 -0.22 -7.52 31.67
C TYR A 228 1.08 -7.10 30.98
N LEU A 229 2.23 -7.61 31.45
CA LEU A 229 3.52 -7.33 30.82
C LEU A 229 3.58 -7.96 29.43
N LEU A 230 3.21 -9.24 29.31
CA LEU A 230 3.22 -9.97 28.04
C LEU A 230 2.24 -9.35 27.03
N SER A 231 1.02 -9.03 27.46
CA SER A 231 0.03 -8.36 26.61
C SER A 231 0.49 -6.96 26.20
N GLY A 232 1.09 -6.18 27.12
CA GLY A 232 1.62 -4.86 26.81
C GLY A 232 2.75 -4.92 25.76
N LEU A 233 3.69 -5.85 25.92
CA LEU A 233 4.76 -6.07 24.95
C LEU A 233 4.23 -6.55 23.59
N HIS A 234 3.27 -7.48 23.58
CA HIS A 234 2.66 -7.96 22.34
C HIS A 234 1.94 -6.84 21.58
N VAL A 235 1.14 -6.02 22.28
CA VAL A 235 0.47 -4.87 21.65
C VAL A 235 1.48 -3.81 21.20
N ALA A 236 2.57 -3.60 21.93
CA ALA A 236 3.66 -2.72 21.51
C ALA A 236 4.32 -3.20 20.21
N LEU A 237 4.58 -4.51 20.09
CA LEU A 237 5.10 -5.12 18.87
C LEU A 237 4.12 -4.98 17.71
N LEU A 238 2.82 -5.22 17.91
CA LEU A 238 1.80 -4.99 16.87
C LEU A 238 1.74 -3.52 16.44
N ALA A 239 1.80 -2.58 17.36
CA ALA A 239 1.82 -1.16 17.05
C ALA A 239 3.11 -0.77 16.28
N LEU A 240 4.23 -1.37 16.66
CA LEU A 240 5.51 -1.21 15.95
C LEU A 240 5.40 -1.78 14.54
N LEU A 241 4.86 -2.98 14.33
CA LEU A 241 4.60 -3.58 13.01
C LEU A 241 3.77 -2.68 12.10
N LEU A 242 2.87 -1.87 12.68
CA LEU A 242 2.06 -0.90 11.93
C LEU A 242 2.81 0.39 11.60
N SER A 243 3.92 0.70 12.29
CA SER A 243 4.67 1.95 12.12
C SER A 243 5.09 2.28 10.68
N PRO A 244 5.44 1.33 9.79
CA PRO A 244 5.82 1.68 8.41
C PRO A 244 4.65 2.16 7.56
N TYR A 245 3.42 1.95 8.01
CA TYR A 245 2.24 2.50 7.34
C TYR A 245 1.91 3.92 7.82
N VAL A 246 2.64 4.42 8.82
CA VAL A 246 2.40 5.71 9.49
C VAL A 246 3.59 6.65 9.33
N LEU A 247 4.80 6.10 9.40
CA LEU A 247 6.04 6.84 9.26
C LEU A 247 6.53 6.78 7.81
N PRO A 248 7.07 7.90 7.27
CA PRO A 248 7.64 7.94 5.92
C PRO A 248 8.92 7.09 5.81
N ASP A 249 9.59 6.85 6.93
CA ASP A 249 10.77 6.02 7.05
C ASP A 249 10.56 4.97 8.15
N GLN A 250 11.18 3.79 8.01
CA GLN A 250 11.23 2.79 9.07
C GLN A 250 11.84 3.41 10.35
N PRO A 251 11.31 3.11 11.55
CA PRO A 251 11.79 3.71 12.79
C PRO A 251 13.18 3.20 13.20
N LEU A 252 13.63 2.06 12.64
CA LEU A 252 14.89 1.42 12.95
C LEU A 252 15.67 1.10 11.66
N PRO A 253 17.01 1.00 11.71
CA PRO A 253 17.82 0.58 10.57
C PRO A 253 17.46 -0.83 10.08
N SER A 254 17.66 -1.10 8.79
CA SER A 254 17.09 -2.27 8.10
C SER A 254 17.42 -3.64 8.71
N PRO A 255 18.62 -3.93 9.27
CA PRO A 255 18.85 -5.23 9.89
C PRO A 255 18.05 -5.39 11.19
N ALA A 256 18.03 -4.37 12.05
CA ALA A 256 17.28 -4.41 13.31
C ALA A 256 15.77 -4.44 13.06
N TRP A 257 15.31 -3.72 12.04
CA TRP A 257 13.90 -3.70 11.64
C TRP A 257 13.43 -5.09 11.20
N ARG A 258 14.17 -5.76 10.32
CA ARG A 258 13.84 -7.13 9.87
C ARG A 258 13.80 -8.12 11.02
N MET A 259 14.78 -8.08 11.93
CA MET A 259 14.78 -8.97 13.10
C MET A 259 13.53 -8.79 13.98
N LEU A 260 13.04 -7.56 14.12
CA LEU A 260 11.81 -7.28 14.86
C LEU A 260 10.55 -7.75 14.11
N LEU A 261 10.52 -7.62 12.77
CA LEU A 261 9.43 -8.17 11.96
C LEU A 261 9.39 -9.70 12.04
N ASP A 262 10.56 -10.36 12.06
CA ASP A 262 10.65 -11.83 12.13
C ASP A 262 10.29 -12.38 13.52
N ALA A 263 10.45 -11.57 14.57
CA ALA A 263 10.18 -11.96 15.96
C ALA A 263 8.72 -11.75 16.40
N ALA A 264 7.94 -10.96 15.65
CA ALA A 264 6.57 -10.57 15.99
C ALA A 264 5.55 -11.47 15.27
#